data_AF-A0A9Q1M9S6-F1
#
_entry.id   AF-A0A9Q1M9S6-F1
#
_cell.length_a   1.000
_cell.length_b   1.000
_cell.length_c   1.000
_cell.angle_alpha   90.00
_cell.angle_beta   90.00
_cell.angle_gamma   90.00
#
_symmetry.space_group_name_H-M   'P 1'
#
loop_
_entity.id
_entity.type
_entity.pdbx_description
1 polymer ?
#
loop_
_entity_poly.entity_id
_entity_poly.type
_entity_poly.pdbx_seq_one_letter_code
_entity_poly.pdbx_strand_id
1 'polypeptide(L)'
;MGLFAISHLVILSHLIIVLVCFTSPCFSFRPKHFNLSTYATHWATAGATWYGSPDGAGSDGGSCGYGTAVSQAPFSSLVTGIGPSLYKSGKECGACYHVKCTKKVHRSCSGKGVRVVITDFCPGGPCVSQSAHFDLSGTAFGSMAIPGQQHKLRNAGVLQIRYARQIPLTQLPRNNQTK
;
A
#
# COMPACT_ATOMS: atom_id res chain seq x y z
N MET A 1 2.62 -64.68 -18.51
CA MET A 1 3.88 -63.88 -18.55
C MET A 1 3.68 -62.41 -18.95
N GLY A 2 2.53 -61.99 -19.50
CA GLY A 2 2.34 -60.60 -19.98
C GLY A 2 1.96 -59.52 -18.95
N LEU A 3 1.33 -59.86 -17.82
CA LEU A 3 0.87 -58.84 -16.85
C LEU A 3 2.00 -58.18 -16.04
N PHE A 4 3.10 -58.90 -15.76
CA PHE A 4 4.23 -58.34 -15.03
C PHE A 4 4.97 -57.27 -15.85
N ALA A 5 5.09 -57.45 -17.16
CA ALA A 5 5.75 -56.49 -18.05
C ALA A 5 5.00 -55.15 -18.15
N ILE A 6 3.66 -55.18 -18.13
CA ILE A 6 2.82 -53.98 -18.21
C ILE A 6 2.95 -53.14 -16.93
N SER A 7 3.03 -53.78 -15.76
CA SER A 7 3.22 -53.10 -14.47
C SER A 7 4.57 -52.37 -14.42
N HIS A 8 5.65 -53.01 -14.87
CA HIS A 8 6.98 -52.39 -14.91
C HIS A 8 7.06 -51.19 -15.86
N LEU A 9 6.39 -51.26 -17.02
CA LEU A 9 6.33 -50.15 -17.98
C LEU A 9 5.60 -48.92 -17.42
N VAL A 10 4.51 -49.14 -16.66
CA VAL A 10 3.76 -48.05 -16.00
C VAL A 10 4.60 -47.41 -14.88
N ILE A 11 5.27 -48.22 -14.07
CA ILE A 11 6.14 -47.71 -12.98
C ILE A 11 7.32 -46.90 -13.55
N LEU A 12 7.96 -47.39 -14.62
CA LEU A 12 9.03 -46.65 -15.29
C LEU A 12 8.53 -45.32 -15.88
N SER A 13 7.32 -45.29 -16.45
CA SER A 13 6.75 -44.05 -17.00
C SER A 13 6.52 -42.98 -15.94
N HIS A 14 6.05 -43.36 -14.74
CA HIS A 14 5.84 -42.44 -13.63
C HIS A 14 7.17 -41.93 -13.04
N LEU A 15 8.18 -42.80 -12.93
CA LEU A 15 9.51 -42.41 -12.43
C LEU A 15 10.17 -41.38 -13.36
N ILE A 16 10.02 -41.52 -14.68
CA ILE A 16 10.56 -40.57 -15.66
C ILE A 16 9.84 -39.21 -15.57
N ILE A 17 8.51 -39.18 -15.40
CA ILE A 17 7.76 -37.93 -15.24
C ILE A 17 8.20 -37.16 -13.99
N VAL A 18 8.40 -37.85 -12.87
CA VAL A 18 8.89 -37.23 -11.63
C VAL A 18 10.31 -36.68 -11.79
N LEU A 19 11.20 -37.40 -12.48
CA LEU A 19 12.56 -36.95 -12.77
C LEU A 19 12.59 -35.70 -13.68
N VAL A 20 11.69 -35.61 -14.66
CA VAL A 20 11.57 -34.43 -15.54
C VAL A 20 11.01 -33.21 -14.78
N CYS A 21 10.11 -33.42 -13.81
CA CYS A 21 9.64 -32.36 -12.92
C CYS A 21 10.75 -31.82 -12.00
N PHE A 22 11.65 -32.69 -11.53
CA PHE A 22 12.76 -32.29 -10.64
C PHE A 22 13.94 -31.65 -11.39
N THR A 23 14.11 -31.94 -12.68
CA THR A 23 15.27 -31.48 -13.46
C THR A 23 14.99 -30.25 -14.32
N SER A 24 13.79 -29.67 -14.28
CA SER A 24 13.49 -28.39 -14.94
C SER A 24 14.17 -27.22 -14.20
N PRO A 25 15.29 -26.65 -14.70
CA PRO A 25 15.91 -25.47 -14.12
C PRO A 25 15.41 -24.26 -14.92
N CYS A 26 14.09 -24.09 -14.97
CA CYS A 26 13.46 -22.83 -15.31
C CYS A 26 12.69 -22.49 -14.04
N PHE A 27 13.23 -21.68 -13.14
CA PHE A 27 13.44 -20.27 -13.38
C PHE A 27 14.76 -19.79 -12.76
N SER A 28 15.69 -19.38 -13.60
CA SER A 28 16.64 -18.35 -13.20
C SER A 28 15.86 -17.04 -13.03
N PHE A 29 15.17 -16.85 -11.90
CA PHE A 29 14.77 -15.52 -11.47
C PHE A 29 16.06 -14.77 -11.14
N ARG A 30 16.59 -14.04 -12.13
CA ARG A 30 17.45 -12.89 -11.84
C ARG A 30 16.51 -11.80 -11.36
N PRO A 31 16.45 -11.44 -10.06
CA PRO A 31 15.80 -10.21 -9.69
C PRO A 31 16.69 -9.07 -10.20
N LYS A 32 16.49 -8.66 -11.46
CA LYS A 32 16.89 -7.32 -11.85
C LYS A 32 16.11 -6.41 -10.92
N HIS A 33 16.82 -5.67 -10.08
CA HIS A 33 16.31 -4.55 -9.31
C HIS A 33 15.63 -3.57 -10.26
N PHE A 34 14.34 -3.78 -10.55
CA PHE A 34 13.51 -2.80 -11.23
C PHE A 34 12.99 -1.86 -10.16
N ASN A 35 13.78 -0.82 -9.87
CA ASN A 35 13.30 0.35 -9.17
C ASN A 35 12.42 1.17 -10.13
N LEU A 36 11.27 0.62 -10.51
CA LEU A 36 10.27 1.30 -11.32
C LEU A 36 9.23 1.89 -10.36
N SER A 37 9.60 3.03 -9.75
CA SER A 37 8.66 3.84 -9.00
C SER A 37 7.72 4.49 -10.01
N THR A 38 6.55 3.89 -10.23
CA THR A 38 5.51 4.56 -11.00
C THR A 38 4.99 5.75 -10.21
N TYR A 39 5.32 6.93 -10.71
CA TYR A 39 4.79 8.17 -10.20
C TYR A 39 3.32 8.28 -10.55
N ALA A 40 2.50 8.53 -9.53
CA ALA A 40 1.12 8.93 -9.71
C ALA A 40 1.07 10.18 -10.58
N THR A 41 0.33 10.12 -11.69
CA THR A 41 0.41 11.14 -12.73
C THR A 41 -0.26 12.45 -12.29
N HIS A 42 -1.26 12.41 -11.40
CA HIS A 42 -2.08 13.57 -11.05
C HIS A 42 -2.24 13.69 -9.51
N TRP A 43 -1.63 14.73 -8.92
CA TRP A 43 -1.81 15.05 -7.50
C TRP A 43 -3.09 15.86 -7.28
N ALA A 44 -3.89 15.48 -6.30
CA ALA A 44 -5.06 16.22 -5.82
C ALA A 44 -4.83 16.78 -4.40
N THR A 45 -5.74 17.63 -3.92
CA THR A 45 -5.70 18.19 -2.55
C THR A 45 -6.68 17.44 -1.66
N ALA A 46 -6.30 17.19 -0.40
CA ALA A 46 -7.19 16.66 0.63
C ALA A 46 -6.90 17.33 1.99
N GLY A 47 -7.86 17.24 2.91
CA GLY A 47 -7.60 17.40 4.33
C GLY A 47 -6.96 16.14 4.91
N ALA A 48 -6.20 16.29 5.98
CA ALA A 48 -5.72 15.17 6.75
C ALA A 48 -5.70 15.44 8.25
N THR A 49 -6.09 14.44 9.02
CA THR A 49 -5.88 14.34 10.47
C THR A 49 -5.09 13.08 10.77
N TRP A 50 -4.93 12.77 12.06
CA TRP A 50 -4.41 11.49 12.48
C TRP A 50 -5.11 10.97 13.73
N TYR A 51 -5.02 9.66 13.93
CA TYR A 51 -5.63 8.96 15.06
C TYR A 51 -4.75 7.85 15.63
N GLY A 52 -5.15 7.34 16.80
CA GLY A 52 -4.43 6.32 17.55
C GLY A 52 -3.17 6.86 18.25
N SER A 53 -2.22 5.97 18.54
CA SER A 53 -0.95 6.35 19.18
C SER A 53 -0.04 7.13 18.23
N PRO A 54 0.79 8.09 18.72
CA PRO A 54 1.68 8.90 17.89
C PRO A 54 2.57 8.08 16.96
N ASP A 55 3.10 6.95 17.40
CA ASP A 55 3.95 6.08 16.58
C ASP A 55 3.30 4.70 16.34
N GLY A 56 1.96 4.68 16.36
CA GLY A 56 1.13 3.50 16.11
C GLY A 56 0.55 3.45 14.70
N ALA A 57 -0.25 2.41 14.45
CA ALA A 57 -0.91 2.13 13.17
C ALA A 57 -2.36 2.65 13.08
N GLY A 58 -2.76 3.59 13.95
CA GLY A 58 -4.17 3.96 14.08
C GLY A 58 -4.89 2.93 14.95
N SER A 59 -5.72 2.09 14.35
CA SER A 59 -6.48 1.02 15.03
C SER A 59 -6.37 -0.32 14.31
N ASP A 60 -6.42 -1.42 15.06
CA ASP A 60 -6.57 -2.79 14.56
C ASP A 60 -8.05 -3.16 14.28
N GLY A 61 -9.01 -2.35 14.73
CA GLY A 61 -10.44 -2.53 14.49
C GLY A 61 -10.97 -1.88 13.21
N GLY A 62 -10.08 -1.54 12.26
CA GLY A 62 -10.43 -0.76 11.09
C GLY A 62 -11.43 -1.44 10.14
N SER A 63 -12.18 -0.62 9.40
CA SER A 63 -13.33 -1.03 8.56
C SER A 63 -12.96 -1.90 7.36
N CYS A 64 -11.67 -2.08 7.04
CA CYS A 64 -11.22 -3.01 5.99
C CYS A 64 -10.82 -4.40 6.52
N GLY A 65 -10.90 -4.65 7.83
CA GLY A 65 -10.72 -5.99 8.41
C GLY A 65 -9.28 -6.52 8.46
N TYR A 66 -8.27 -5.66 8.38
CA TYR A 66 -6.86 -6.07 8.43
C TYR A 66 -6.37 -6.46 9.83
N GLY A 67 -7.09 -6.14 10.91
CA GLY A 67 -6.72 -6.55 12.26
C GLY A 67 -5.35 -6.02 12.67
N THR A 68 -4.61 -6.82 13.43
CA THR A 68 -3.26 -6.50 13.90
C THR A 68 -2.20 -6.43 12.80
N ALA A 69 -2.53 -6.87 11.57
CA ALA A 69 -1.61 -6.82 10.44
C ALA A 69 -1.20 -5.38 10.08
N VAL A 70 -2.02 -4.37 10.39
CA VAL A 70 -1.75 -2.95 10.12
C VAL A 70 -0.43 -2.45 10.71
N SER A 71 0.02 -3.06 11.82
CA SER A 71 1.30 -2.74 12.47
C SER A 71 2.49 -3.53 11.89
N GLN A 72 2.23 -4.58 11.13
CA GLN A 72 3.24 -5.49 10.60
C GLN A 72 3.58 -5.17 9.15
N ALA A 73 4.72 -5.68 8.66
CA ALA A 73 5.02 -5.62 7.25
C ALA A 73 3.90 -6.33 6.43
N PRO A 74 3.50 -5.80 5.26
CA PRO A 74 4.10 -4.66 4.56
C PRO A 74 3.51 -3.28 4.92
N PHE A 75 2.51 -3.21 5.80
CA PHE A 75 1.87 -1.95 6.20
C PHE A 75 2.79 -1.12 7.09
N SER A 76 3.41 -1.75 8.10
CA SER A 76 4.37 -1.13 9.02
C SER A 76 3.86 0.19 9.59
N SER A 77 2.61 0.20 10.03
CA SER A 77 1.90 1.38 10.54
C SER A 77 1.71 2.52 9.53
N LEU A 78 2.06 2.36 8.25
CA LEU A 78 1.82 3.35 7.19
C LEU A 78 0.42 3.15 6.57
N VAL A 79 -0.59 3.37 7.40
CA VAL A 79 -2.00 3.12 7.06
C VAL A 79 -2.86 4.36 7.31
N THR A 80 -4.08 4.34 6.79
CA THR A 80 -5.01 5.47 6.89
C THR A 80 -6.46 5.01 6.78
N GLY A 81 -7.34 5.69 7.52
CA GLY A 81 -8.75 5.79 7.19
C GLY A 81 -9.00 6.90 6.18
N ILE A 82 -10.09 6.80 5.42
CA ILE A 82 -10.51 7.84 4.48
C ILE A 82 -11.95 8.25 4.69
N GLY A 83 -12.25 9.50 4.33
CA GLY A 83 -13.60 10.05 4.41
C GLY A 83 -14.58 9.41 3.40
N PRO A 84 -15.90 9.65 3.56
CA PRO A 84 -16.94 9.00 2.75
C PRO A 84 -16.80 9.22 1.24
N SER A 85 -16.31 10.38 0.81
CA SER A 85 -16.13 10.70 -0.61
C SER A 85 -15.14 9.78 -1.33
N LEU A 86 -14.18 9.22 -0.60
CA LEU A 86 -13.18 8.30 -1.14
C LEU A 86 -13.50 6.84 -0.83
N TYR A 87 -14.05 6.53 0.35
CA TYR A 87 -14.22 5.15 0.83
C TYR A 87 -15.04 4.26 -0.12
N LYS A 88 -16.08 4.81 -0.76
CA LYS A 88 -16.92 4.14 -1.76
C LYS A 88 -17.37 2.73 -1.32
N SER A 89 -17.86 2.62 -0.08
CA SER A 89 -18.30 1.34 0.51
C SER A 89 -17.22 0.26 0.50
N GLY A 90 -15.98 0.63 0.85
CA GLY A 90 -14.85 -0.29 0.96
C GLY A 90 -14.10 -0.56 -0.35
N LYS A 91 -14.52 0.01 -1.48
CA LYS A 91 -13.83 -0.22 -2.78
C LYS A 91 -12.38 0.25 -2.81
N GLU A 92 -11.98 1.18 -1.94
CA GLU A 92 -10.60 1.63 -1.82
C GLU A 92 -9.80 0.86 -0.76
N CYS A 93 -10.38 -0.10 -0.01
CA CYS A 93 -9.62 -0.91 0.94
C CYS A 93 -8.43 -1.61 0.25
N GLY A 94 -7.25 -1.50 0.86
CA GLY A 94 -6.00 -2.04 0.32
C GLY A 94 -5.35 -1.19 -0.78
N ALA A 95 -6.00 -0.12 -1.25
CA ALA A 95 -5.39 0.77 -2.24
C ALA A 95 -4.22 1.57 -1.62
N CYS A 96 -3.17 1.76 -2.41
CA CYS A 96 -2.00 2.54 -2.02
C CYS A 96 -2.10 3.98 -2.55
N TYR A 97 -1.74 4.94 -1.71
CA TYR A 97 -1.65 6.35 -2.08
C TYR A 97 -0.31 6.92 -1.62
N HIS A 98 0.23 7.85 -2.39
CA HIS A 98 1.25 8.76 -1.87
C HIS A 98 0.57 10.00 -1.32
N VAL A 99 0.91 10.39 -0.10
CA VAL A 99 0.48 11.62 0.57
C VAL A 99 1.68 12.49 0.89
N LYS A 100 1.55 13.82 0.78
CA LYS A 100 2.60 14.76 1.19
C LYS A 100 2.01 16.08 1.68
N CYS A 101 2.66 16.68 2.66
CA CYS A 101 2.42 18.07 3.02
C CYS A 101 3.59 18.95 2.55
N THR A 102 3.39 20.26 2.45
CA THR A 102 4.41 21.19 1.95
C THR A 102 4.76 22.24 3.00
N LYS A 103 5.97 22.78 2.93
CA LYS A 103 6.42 23.88 3.82
C LYS A 103 5.54 25.13 3.75
N LYS A 104 4.83 25.34 2.63
CA LYS A 104 3.86 26.42 2.46
C LYS A 104 2.64 26.25 3.38
N VAL A 105 2.25 25.01 3.67
CA VAL A 105 1.13 24.69 4.55
C VAL A 105 1.58 24.66 6.01
N HIS A 106 2.70 24.00 6.31
CA HIS A 106 3.22 23.92 7.68
C HIS A 106 4.76 23.81 7.67
N ARG A 107 5.45 24.59 8.52
CA ARG A 107 6.93 24.67 8.52
C ARG A 107 7.62 23.33 8.78
N SER A 108 6.97 22.43 9.52
CA SER A 108 7.49 21.09 9.83
C SER A 108 7.35 20.08 8.68
N CYS A 109 6.73 20.44 7.56
CA CYS A 109 6.59 19.54 6.43
C CYS A 109 7.93 19.30 5.71
N SER A 110 8.24 18.02 5.44
CA SER A 110 9.43 17.64 4.68
C SER A 110 9.30 17.93 3.18
N GLY A 111 8.07 17.94 2.65
CA GLY A 111 7.79 17.96 1.21
C GLY A 111 7.91 16.59 0.53
N LYS A 112 8.39 15.56 1.24
CA LYS A 112 8.53 14.19 0.72
C LYS A 112 7.19 13.45 0.80
N GLY A 113 6.96 12.55 -0.16
CA GLY A 113 5.78 11.70 -0.19
C GLY A 113 5.93 10.47 0.70
N VAL A 114 4.89 10.18 1.47
CA VAL A 114 4.74 8.96 2.27
C VAL A 114 3.73 8.06 1.56
N ARG A 115 4.08 6.78 1.38
CA ARG A 115 3.12 5.79 0.89
C ARG A 115 2.26 5.35 2.06
N VAL A 116 0.94 5.34 1.87
CA VAL A 116 -0.04 4.86 2.84
C VAL A 116 -1.00 3.88 2.19
N VAL A 117 -1.52 2.94 2.97
CA VAL A 117 -2.55 2.00 2.53
C VAL A 117 -3.88 2.30 3.22
N ILE A 118 -4.98 2.26 2.47
CA ILE A 118 -6.31 2.41 3.02
C ILE A 118 -6.70 1.15 3.80
N THR A 119 -6.90 1.28 5.11
CA THR A 119 -7.27 0.16 5.98
C THR A 119 -8.50 0.43 6.83
N ASP A 120 -9.04 1.64 6.76
CA ASP A 120 -10.13 2.07 7.63
C ASP A 120 -11.06 3.09 6.94
N PHE A 121 -12.15 3.43 7.62
CA PHE A 121 -13.15 4.39 7.20
C PHE A 121 -13.37 5.42 8.31
N CYS A 122 -13.34 6.69 7.96
CA CYS A 122 -13.62 7.79 8.87
C CYS A 122 -14.97 8.45 8.50
N PRO A 123 -16.08 8.12 9.19
CA PRO A 123 -17.42 8.52 8.76
C PRO A 123 -17.81 9.98 9.08
N GLY A 124 -17.10 10.67 9.98
CA GLY A 124 -17.57 11.95 10.54
C GLY A 124 -16.45 12.92 10.91
N GLY A 125 -16.84 14.00 11.60
CA GLY A 125 -15.91 15.04 12.06
C GLY A 125 -15.15 15.70 10.89
N PRO A 126 -13.82 15.90 11.00
CA PRO A 126 -13.01 16.47 9.92
C PRO A 126 -13.15 15.69 8.60
N CYS A 127 -13.43 14.38 8.64
CA CYS A 127 -13.45 13.54 7.44
C CYS A 127 -14.58 13.84 6.46
N VAL A 128 -15.59 14.62 6.86
CA VAL A 128 -16.68 15.09 6.01
C VAL A 128 -16.59 16.57 5.66
N SER A 129 -15.58 17.28 6.17
CA SER A 129 -15.45 18.74 6.02
C SER A 129 -14.77 19.17 4.71
N GLN A 130 -14.03 18.27 4.06
CA GLN A 130 -13.36 18.52 2.78
C GLN A 130 -13.86 17.56 1.71
N SER A 131 -13.68 17.93 0.43
CA SER A 131 -14.02 17.07 -0.72
C SER A 131 -13.30 15.72 -0.71
N ALA A 132 -12.13 15.64 -0.08
CA ALA A 132 -11.37 14.43 0.18
C ALA A 132 -10.66 14.55 1.54
N HIS A 133 -10.62 13.47 2.31
CA HIS A 133 -9.97 13.45 3.62
C HIS A 133 -9.24 12.13 3.90
N PHE A 134 -8.05 12.22 4.48
CA PHE A 134 -7.23 11.11 4.95
C PHE A 134 -7.02 11.22 6.47
N ASP A 135 -7.58 10.29 7.24
CA ASP A 135 -7.29 10.18 8.66
C ASP A 135 -6.15 9.19 8.86
N LEU A 136 -4.94 9.71 8.98
CA LEU A 136 -3.70 8.93 8.92
C LEU A 136 -3.43 8.26 10.27
N SER A 137 -2.70 7.14 10.28
CA SER A 137 -2.09 6.70 11.54
C SER A 137 -1.10 7.76 12.05
N GLY A 138 -0.84 7.77 13.36
CA GLY A 138 0.19 8.66 13.94
C GLY A 138 1.56 8.51 13.25
N THR A 139 1.94 7.28 12.90
CA THR A 139 3.19 6.98 12.18
C THR A 139 3.18 7.59 10.77
N ALA A 140 2.10 7.39 10.02
CA ALA A 140 1.98 7.89 8.65
C ALA A 140 1.96 9.42 8.62
N PHE A 141 1.22 10.06 9.53
CA PHE A 141 1.16 11.51 9.63
C PHE A 141 2.52 12.11 10.03
N GLY A 142 3.16 11.53 11.06
CA GLY A 142 4.49 11.94 11.49
C GLY A 142 5.55 11.78 10.40
N SER A 143 5.43 10.76 9.55
CA SER A 143 6.37 10.50 8.45
C SER A 143 6.38 11.58 7.36
N MET A 144 5.36 12.45 7.30
CA MET A 144 5.38 13.62 6.40
C MET A 144 6.28 14.75 6.92
N ALA A 145 6.66 14.72 8.20
CA ALA A 145 7.45 15.78 8.83
C ALA A 145 8.93 15.71 8.46
N ILE A 146 9.62 16.84 8.65
CA ILE A 146 11.08 16.88 8.77
C ILE A 146 11.47 15.97 9.95
N PRO A 147 12.51 15.11 9.83
CA PRO A 147 12.98 14.29 10.94
C PRO A 147 13.21 15.13 12.21
N GLY A 148 12.65 14.68 13.34
CA GLY A 148 12.67 15.40 14.63
C GLY A 148 11.53 16.40 14.83
N GLN A 149 10.68 16.65 13.83
CA GLN A 149 9.51 17.55 13.92
C GLN A 149 8.16 16.83 13.86
N GLN A 150 8.13 15.51 14.01
CA GLN A 150 6.91 14.70 13.91
C GLN A 150 5.84 15.17 14.90
N HIS A 151 6.21 15.37 16.17
CA HIS A 151 5.28 15.86 17.20
C HIS A 151 4.72 17.26 16.87
N LYS A 152 5.56 18.18 16.38
CA LYS A 152 5.10 19.51 15.95
C LYS A 152 4.10 19.43 14.81
N LEU A 153 4.35 18.55 13.83
CA LEU A 153 3.41 18.36 12.73
C LEU A 153 2.10 17.75 13.24
N ARG A 154 2.15 16.71 14.08
CA ARG A 154 0.96 16.06 14.68
C ARG A 154 0.06 17.03 15.47
N ASN A 155 0.61 18.12 15.99
CA ASN A 155 -0.15 19.16 16.68
C ASN A 155 -0.80 20.21 15.74
N ALA A 156 -0.69 20.06 14.42
CA ALA A 156 -1.32 20.97 13.46
C ALA A 156 -2.85 20.84 13.38
N GLY A 157 -3.42 19.79 13.97
CA GLY A 157 -4.84 19.46 13.83
C GLY A 157 -5.14 18.98 12.40
N VAL A 158 -6.01 19.72 11.70
CA VAL A 158 -6.34 19.44 10.29
C VAL A 158 -5.28 20.05 9.37
N LEU A 159 -4.55 19.21 8.64
CA LEU A 159 -3.47 19.61 7.74
C LEU A 159 -3.90 19.46 6.27
N GLN A 160 -3.69 20.49 5.45
CA GLN A 160 -3.87 20.34 4.00
C GLN A 160 -2.70 19.52 3.40
N ILE A 161 -3.05 18.46 2.67
CA ILE A 161 -2.08 17.59 1.98
C ILE A 161 -2.35 17.52 0.49
N ARG A 162 -1.36 17.01 -0.24
CA ARG A 162 -1.50 16.52 -1.61
C ARG A 162 -1.49 15.01 -1.58
N TYR A 163 -2.37 14.37 -2.36
CA TYR A 163 -2.43 12.92 -2.47
C TYR A 163 -2.48 12.49 -3.94
N ALA A 164 -2.02 11.27 -4.22
CA ALA A 164 -2.08 10.69 -5.55
C ALA A 164 -2.11 9.16 -5.47
N ARG A 165 -2.99 8.52 -6.25
CA ARG A 165 -3.17 7.06 -6.22
C ARG A 165 -1.94 6.37 -6.81
N GLN A 166 -1.39 5.40 -6.09
CA GLN A 166 -0.31 4.57 -6.58
C GLN A 166 -0.90 3.43 -7.40
N ILE A 167 -0.66 3.45 -8.72
CA ILE A 167 -1.11 2.40 -9.63
C ILE A 167 -0.03 1.30 -9.66
N PRO A 168 -0.38 0.03 -9.37
CA PRO A 168 0.52 -1.09 -9.58
C PRO A 168 1.02 -1.14 -11.02
N LEU A 169 2.28 -1.55 -11.23
CA LEU A 169 2.89 -1.63 -12.57
C LEU A 169 2.06 -2.46 -13.56
N THR A 170 1.33 -3.45 -13.06
CA THR A 170 0.46 -4.34 -13.84
C THR A 170 -0.84 -3.69 -14.31
N GLN A 171 -1.25 -2.56 -13.73
CA GLN A 171 -2.52 -1.88 -14.01
C GLN A 171 -2.34 -0.54 -14.75
N LEU A 172 -1.11 -0.21 -15.14
CA LEU A 172 -0.86 1.01 -15.91
C LEU A 172 -1.38 0.86 -17.34
N PRO A 173 -2.11 1.86 -17.87
CA PRO A 173 -2.42 1.88 -19.29
C PRO A 173 -1.10 1.94 -20.07
N ARG A 174 -0.92 1.00 -21.03
CA ARG A 174 0.27 0.86 -21.88
C ARG A 174 0.50 2.02 -22.88
N ASN A 175 -0.12 3.18 -22.68
CA ASN A 175 -0.09 4.29 -23.63
C ASN A 175 0.59 5.52 -23.02
N ASN A 176 1.93 5.53 -23.04
CA ASN A 176 2.74 6.72 -23.32
C ASN A 176 4.23 6.36 -23.57
N GLN A 177 4.48 5.28 -24.30
CA GLN A 177 5.77 5.06 -24.95
C GLN A 177 5.70 5.63 -26.37
N THR A 178 5.65 6.96 -26.50
CA THR A 178 5.96 7.63 -27.77
C THR A 178 7.45 7.90 -27.84
N LYS A 179 8.18 7.02 -28.55
CA LYS A 179 9.11 7.41 -29.61
C LYS A 179 9.26 6.25 -30.58
#